data_AF-M5C7R7-F1
#
_entry.id   AF-M5C7R7-F1
#
_cell.length_a   1.000
_cell.length_b   1.000
_cell.length_c   1.000
_cell.angle_alpha   90.00
_cell.angle_beta   90.00
_cell.angle_gamma   90.00
#
_symmetry.space_group_name_H-M   'P 1'
#
loop_
_entity.id
_entity.type
_entity.pdbx_description
1 polymer ?
#
loop_
_entity_poly.entity_id
_entity_poly.type
_entity_poly.pdbx_seq_one_letter_code
_entity_poly.pdbx_strand_id
1 'polypeptide(L)'
;MKHFGNFVKPGFIRHAVNGTDTKILAVESDTTFALLAINAYATQTTIPVSFQDTSLRLQAARAYRTSATEDFASVGLPVLSNGSWSLVLAPTSLTTWVFSKVK
;
A
#
# COMPACT_ATOMS: atom_id res chain seq x y z
N MET A 1 -6.27 14.93 -6.36
CA MET A 1 -5.28 13.83 -6.29
C MET A 1 -5.99 12.48 -6.13
N LYS A 2 -5.83 11.54 -7.09
CA LYS A 2 -6.57 10.26 -7.11
C LYS A 2 -6.19 9.32 -5.95
N HIS A 3 -4.90 9.11 -5.70
CA HIS A 3 -4.43 8.20 -4.64
C HIS A 3 -4.94 8.59 -3.25
N PHE A 4 -4.77 9.86 -2.85
CA PHE A 4 -5.26 10.31 -1.56
C PHE A 4 -6.79 10.38 -1.53
N GLY A 5 -7.39 11.05 -2.52
CA GLY A 5 -8.84 11.29 -2.54
C GLY A 5 -9.70 10.04 -2.63
N ASN A 6 -9.18 8.94 -3.21
CA ASN A 6 -9.92 7.68 -3.33
C ASN A 6 -9.78 6.77 -2.11
N PHE A 7 -8.67 6.85 -1.36
CA PHE A 7 -8.32 5.86 -0.33
C PHE A 7 -8.10 6.42 1.07
N VAL A 8 -8.10 7.75 1.24
CA VAL A 8 -8.09 8.42 2.54
C VAL A 8 -9.39 9.19 2.67
N LYS A 9 -10.30 8.68 3.51
CA LYS A 9 -11.65 9.21 3.68
C LYS A 9 -11.87 9.67 5.12
N PRO A 10 -12.86 10.56 5.38
CA PRO A 10 -13.27 10.86 6.74
C PRO A 10 -13.56 9.58 7.54
N GLY A 11 -13.10 9.54 8.79
CA GLY A 11 -13.21 8.36 9.66
C GLY A 11 -12.10 7.32 9.51
N PHE A 12 -11.22 7.43 8.50
CA PHE A 12 -10.07 6.53 8.40
C PHE A 12 -9.02 6.88 9.46
N ILE A 13 -8.43 5.85 10.05
CA ILE A 13 -7.38 5.97 11.07
C ILE A 13 -6.03 5.84 10.39
N ARG A 14 -5.10 6.73 10.70
CA ARG A 14 -3.70 6.64 10.22
C ARG A 14 -2.88 5.80 11.19
N HIS A 15 -2.08 4.88 10.67
CA HIS A 15 -1.14 4.08 11.45
C HIS A 15 0.29 4.55 11.24
N ALA A 16 1.12 4.36 12.28
CA ALA A 16 2.56 4.53 12.16
C ALA A 16 3.16 3.44 11.27
N VAL A 17 4.17 3.81 10.47
CA VAL A 17 4.96 2.87 9.67
C VAL A 17 6.41 3.03 10.12
N ASN A 18 7.04 1.92 10.49
CA ASN A 18 8.42 1.89 11.00
C ASN A 18 9.35 1.16 10.00
N GLY A 19 10.65 1.39 10.10
CA GLY A 19 11.67 0.55 9.45
C GLY A 19 11.84 0.71 7.93
N THR A 20 11.45 1.85 7.36
CA THR A 20 11.69 2.15 5.94
C THR A 20 11.96 3.64 5.70
N ASP A 21 12.89 3.94 4.80
CA ASP A 21 13.13 5.30 4.32
C ASP A 21 12.10 5.76 3.28
N THR A 22 11.42 4.80 2.66
CA THR A 22 10.35 5.03 1.69
C THR A 22 9.16 5.65 2.40
N LYS A 23 8.57 6.70 1.81
CA LYS A 23 7.40 7.36 2.40
C LYS A 23 6.16 6.52 2.17
N ILE A 24 5.68 5.89 3.24
CA ILE A 24 4.45 5.10 3.23
C ILE A 24 3.43 5.74 4.17
N LEU A 25 2.20 5.92 3.68
CA LEU A 25 1.03 6.25 4.46
C LEU A 25 0.17 4.99 4.60
N ALA A 26 -0.05 4.57 5.84
CA ALA A 26 -0.93 3.47 6.21
C ALA A 26 -2.23 4.05 6.79
N VAL A 27 -3.37 3.68 6.21
CA VAL A 27 -4.69 4.09 6.70
C VAL A 27 -5.65 2.91 6.76
N GLU A 28 -6.55 2.94 7.72
CA GLU A 28 -7.50 1.89 8.03
C GLU A 28 -8.92 2.42 8.12
N SER A 29 -9.87 1.60 7.73
CA SER A 29 -11.30 1.72 8.05
C SER A 29 -11.79 0.41 8.67
N ASP A 30 -13.06 0.34 9.03
CA ASP A 30 -13.64 -0.89 9.58
C ASP A 30 -13.56 -2.11 8.65
N THR A 31 -13.43 -1.89 7.33
CA THR A 31 -13.48 -2.97 6.32
C THR A 31 -12.23 -3.08 5.47
N THR A 32 -11.39 -2.04 5.42
CA THR A 32 -10.24 -2.00 4.53
C THR A 32 -9.00 -1.40 5.19
N PHE A 33 -7.85 -1.80 4.68
CA PHE A 33 -6.56 -1.20 4.97
C PHE A 33 -5.94 -0.74 3.65
N ALA A 34 -5.44 0.50 3.58
CA ALA A 34 -4.76 1.02 2.40
C ALA A 34 -3.34 1.47 2.73
N LEU A 35 -2.40 1.09 1.87
CA LEU A 35 -1.02 1.52 1.92
C LEU A 35 -0.73 2.37 0.68
N LEU A 36 -0.34 3.62 0.87
CA LEU A 36 0.10 4.51 -0.20
C LEU A 36 1.60 4.70 -0.04
N ALA A 37 2.40 4.34 -1.03
CA ALA A 37 3.85 4.48 -0.96
C ALA A 37 4.42 5.21 -2.17
N ILE A 38 5.35 6.11 -1.91
CA ILE A 38 6.09 6.86 -2.92
C ILE A 38 7.49 6.27 -3.03
N ASN A 39 7.86 5.80 -4.22
CA ASN A 39 9.24 5.55 -4.58
C ASN A 39 9.77 6.74 -5.38
N ALA A 40 10.65 7.52 -4.77
CA ALA A 40 11.32 8.65 -5.42
C ALA A 40 12.63 8.24 -6.11
N TYR A 41 13.06 6.99 -6.00
CA TYR A 41 14.29 6.50 -6.61
C TYR A 41 14.09 6.21 -8.10
N ALA A 42 15.17 6.32 -8.87
CA ALA A 42 15.21 5.94 -10.28
C ALA A 42 15.24 4.41 -10.49
N THR A 43 15.25 3.63 -9.41
CA THR A 43 15.30 2.17 -9.43
C THR A 43 14.08 1.56 -8.77
N GLN A 44 13.75 0.32 -9.16
CA GLN A 44 12.70 -0.44 -8.51
C GLN A 44 13.11 -0.76 -7.07
N THR A 45 12.17 -0.62 -6.13
CA THR A 45 12.35 -0.97 -4.72
C THR A 45 11.30 -2.00 -4.32
N THR A 46 11.70 -3.03 -3.58
CA THR A 46 10.76 -3.99 -2.99
C THR A 46 10.80 -3.86 -1.49
N ILE A 47 9.64 -3.65 -0.86
CA ILE A 47 9.53 -3.44 0.58
C ILE A 47 8.69 -4.57 1.18
N PRO A 48 9.25 -5.39 2.09
CA PRO A 48 8.45 -6.30 2.88
C PRO A 48 7.66 -5.51 3.93
N VAL A 49 6.35 -5.74 4.01
CA VAL A 49 5.47 -5.13 5.02
C VAL A 49 4.71 -6.19 5.79
N SER A 50 4.81 -6.13 7.11
CA SER A 50 4.01 -6.93 8.03
C SER A 50 3.11 -6.04 8.87
N PHE A 51 1.97 -6.59 9.28
CA PHE A 51 1.02 -5.93 10.17
C PHE A 51 1.22 -6.50 11.57
N GLN A 52 1.43 -5.62 12.56
CA GLN A 52 1.78 -6.03 13.92
C GLN A 52 0.58 -6.66 14.68
N ASP A 53 -0.64 -6.26 14.33
CA ASP A 53 -1.84 -6.90 14.86
C ASP A 53 -2.02 -8.28 14.22
N THR A 54 -1.74 -9.32 15.01
CA THR A 54 -1.82 -10.72 14.57
C THR A 54 -3.24 -11.26 14.47
N SER A 55 -4.22 -10.54 15.04
CA SER A 55 -5.65 -10.85 14.89
C SER A 55 -6.20 -10.36 13.55
N LEU A 56 -5.52 -9.38 12.93
CA LEU A 56 -5.91 -8.84 11.64
C LEU A 56 -5.66 -9.87 10.53
N ARG A 57 -6.73 -10.26 9.83
CA ARG A 57 -6.66 -11.07 8.62
C ARG A 57 -6.91 -10.18 7.42
N LEU A 58 -5.92 -10.07 6.54
CA LEU A 58 -5.97 -9.22 5.36
C LEU A 58 -5.90 -10.05 4.08
N GLN A 59 -6.68 -9.63 3.09
CA GLN A 59 -6.58 -10.12 1.73
C GLN A 59 -6.29 -8.96 0.79
N ALA A 60 -5.24 -9.05 -0.02
CA ALA A 60 -4.98 -8.07 -1.06
C ALA A 60 -6.14 -8.05 -2.07
N ALA A 61 -6.70 -6.87 -2.30
CA ALA A 61 -7.90 -6.72 -3.13
C ALA A 61 -7.61 -5.92 -4.40
N ARG A 62 -6.88 -4.81 -4.31
CA ARG A 62 -6.61 -3.90 -5.43
C ARG A 62 -5.25 -3.25 -5.30
N ALA A 63 -4.65 -2.89 -6.43
CA ALA A 63 -3.42 -2.12 -6.47
C ALA A 63 -3.47 -1.13 -7.64
N TYR A 64 -3.06 0.11 -7.40
CA TYR A 64 -3.04 1.17 -8.40
C TYR A 64 -1.71 1.90 -8.38
N ARG A 65 -1.15 2.19 -9.56
CA ARG A 65 0.12 2.90 -9.67
C ARG A 65 -0.01 4.11 -10.60
N THR A 66 0.70 5.17 -10.26
CA THR A 66 0.98 6.30 -11.14
C THR A 66 2.49 6.43 -11.27
N SER A 67 2.98 6.57 -12.50
CA SER A 67 4.39 6.75 -12.85
C SER A 67 4.51 7.66 -14.08
N ALA A 68 5.70 7.75 -14.68
CA ALA A 68 5.90 8.53 -15.90
C ALA A 68 5.09 8.03 -17.10
N THR A 69 4.73 6.73 -17.13
CA THR A 69 4.07 6.10 -18.29
C THR A 69 2.67 5.58 -17.98
N GLU A 70 2.20 5.70 -16.75
CA GLU A 70 0.88 5.21 -16.34
C GLU A 70 0.21 6.18 -15.36
N ASP A 71 -1.11 6.37 -15.49
CA ASP A 71 -1.91 7.21 -14.59
C ASP A 71 -2.97 6.36 -13.90
N PHE A 72 -2.81 6.16 -12.59
CA PHE A 72 -3.74 5.40 -11.75
C PHE A 72 -4.10 4.02 -12.33
N ALA A 73 -3.13 3.37 -12.96
CA ALA A 73 -3.31 2.09 -13.64
C ALA A 73 -3.42 0.95 -12.63
N SER A 74 -4.27 -0.04 -12.91
CA SER A 74 -4.33 -1.27 -12.12
C SER A 74 -3.04 -2.07 -12.30
N VAL A 75 -2.45 -2.53 -11.21
CA VAL A 75 -1.21 -3.31 -11.21
C VAL A 75 -1.36 -4.61 -10.43
N GLY A 76 -0.32 -5.44 -10.46
CA GLY A 76 -0.28 -6.69 -9.69
C GLY A 76 -0.47 -6.46 -8.19
N LEU A 77 -1.18 -7.39 -7.56
CA LEU A 77 -1.38 -7.41 -6.11
C LEU A 77 -0.07 -7.79 -5.39
N PRO A 78 0.14 -7.32 -4.15
CA PRO A 78 1.28 -7.71 -3.35
C PRO A 78 1.13 -9.19 -2.97
N VAL A 79 2.26 -9.88 -2.87
CA VAL A 79 2.29 -11.31 -2.54
C VAL A 79 2.64 -11.47 -1.06
N LEU A 80 1.86 -12.28 -0.35
CA LEU A 80 2.15 -12.66 1.04
C LEU A 80 3.10 -13.86 1.06
N SER A 81 4.25 -13.71 1.70
CA SER A 81 5.21 -14.79 1.93
C SER A 81 5.86 -14.61 3.30
N ASN A 82 6.00 -15.70 4.07
CA ASN A 82 6.63 -15.69 5.38
C ASN A 82 6.10 -14.58 6.32
N GLY A 83 4.79 -14.33 6.30
CA GLY A 83 4.14 -13.32 7.15
C GLY A 83 4.32 -11.86 6.72
N SER A 84 4.93 -11.59 5.56
CA SER A 84 5.10 -10.24 5.02
C SER A 84 4.56 -10.12 3.60
N TRP A 85 3.89 -9.02 3.31
CA TRP A 85 3.47 -8.62 1.97
C TRP A 85 4.63 -7.96 1.23
N SER A 86 4.94 -8.43 0.04
CA SER A 86 5.95 -7.85 -0.83
C SER A 86 5.36 -6.71 -1.65
N LEU A 87 5.71 -5.47 -1.31
CA LEU A 87 5.28 -4.27 -2.03
C LEU A 87 6.33 -3.89 -3.08
N VAL A 88 6.01 -4.10 -4.36
CA VAL A 88 6.90 -3.76 -5.47
C VAL A 88 6.62 -2.34 -5.96
N LEU A 89 7.60 -1.46 -5.82
CA LEU A 89 7.54 -0.06 -6.25
C LEU A 89 8.39 0.16 -7.49
N ALA A 90 7.76 0.50 -8.61
CA ALA A 90 8.47 0.91 -9.82
C ALA A 90 9.27 2.21 -9.57
N PRO A 91 10.31 2.51 -10.38
CA PRO A 91 11.00 3.79 -10.33
C PRO A 91 10.06 4.98 -10.37
N THR A 92 10.34 6.02 -9.58
CA THR A 92 9.66 7.33 -9.63
C THR A 92 8.13 7.22 -9.67
N SER A 93 7.56 6.47 -8.73
CA SER A 93 6.14 6.10 -8.75
C SER A 93 5.43 6.31 -7.42
N LEU A 94 4.11 6.41 -7.49
CA LEU A 94 3.20 6.34 -6.35
C LEU A 94 2.29 5.14 -6.54
N THR A 95 2.31 4.21 -5.60
CA THR A 95 1.45 3.02 -5.62
C THR A 95 0.54 3.00 -4.41
N THR A 96 -0.72 2.63 -4.61
CA THR A 96 -1.66 2.32 -3.54
C THR A 96 -2.06 0.86 -3.59
N TRP A 97 -1.93 0.16 -2.47
CA TRP A 97 -2.48 -1.16 -2.26
C TRP A 97 -3.65 -1.10 -1.30
N VAL A 98 -4.72 -1.82 -1.62
CA VAL A 98 -5.91 -1.94 -0.80
C VAL A 98 -6.07 -3.40 -0.39
N PHE A 99 -6.22 -3.60 0.90
CA PHE A 99 -6.49 -4.87 1.54
C PHE A 99 -7.91 -4.85 2.11
N SER A 100 -8.64 -5.93 1.93
CA SER A 100 -9.90 -6.18 2.64
C SER A 100 -9.60 -6.87 3.96
N LYS A 101 -10.29 -6.46 5.03
CA LYS A 101 -10.31 -7.21 6.28
C LYS A 101 -11.24 -8.40 6.12
N VAL A 102 -10.74 -9.60 6.38
CA VAL A 102 -11.55 -10.82 6.38
C VAL A 102 -11.76 -11.28 7.82
N LYS A 103 -12.93 -11.89 8.09
CA LYS A 103 -13.24 -12.48 9.39
C LYS A 103 -12.66 -13.88 9.49
#